data_AF-A0A0L6Z8F3-F1
#
_entry.id   AF-A0A0L6Z8F3-F1
#
_cell.length_a   1.000
_cell.length_b   1.000
_cell.length_c   1.000
_cell.angle_alpha   90.00
_cell.angle_beta   90.00
_cell.angle_gamma   90.00
#
_symmetry.space_group_name_H-M   'P 1'
#
loop_
_entity.id
_entity.type
_entity.pdbx_description
1 polymer ?
#
loop_
_entity_poly.entity_id
_entity_poly.type
_entity_poly.pdbx_seq_one_letter_code
_entity_poly.pdbx_strand_id
1 'polypeptide(L)'
;MKKLGSKGNISIILCIIIAALFGFTAYVIDIGMVYIERIKLSNAMDSAALAAVLELPNGDVKAEAVAIEYLEKNNVDPNLTKITISEDKKSVYIEGQKNVKHAFAQIIGIGSSNIKDKTKAVIGPIKSVKDGTRPFAVEKYDFSYGDLVVLKEGAGDGYHGNYGAVALGGTGASVFKENAINGYSGTVSVGDYIDTETGNMTGACNDIKQYINSENSTFDNFQRDSIRLWTLPLVDTLVVDGRKPVLVVGFAQFYVENVANKSGKIEVTGRFIKYVSNSPVDLSLNDTGAYGAKLSQ
;
A
#
# COMPACT_ATOMS: atom_id res chain seq x y z
N MET A 1 41.46 61.65 41.88
CA MET A 1 41.85 60.40 41.20
C MET A 1 40.69 59.90 40.36
N LYS A 2 40.75 60.06 39.03
CA LYS A 2 39.71 59.59 38.09
C LYS A 2 40.10 58.16 37.66
N LYS A 3 39.32 57.15 38.05
CA LYS A 3 39.46 55.78 37.55
C LYS A 3 39.03 55.73 36.07
N LEU A 4 40.00 55.73 35.15
CA LEU A 4 39.81 55.24 33.78
C LEU A 4 40.28 53.78 33.76
N GLY A 5 39.43 52.82 33.41
CA GLY A 5 39.91 51.43 33.22
C GLY A 5 38.91 50.28 33.10
N SER A 6 37.59 50.47 33.20
CA SER A 6 36.64 49.34 33.14
C SER A 6 35.86 49.18 31.83
N LYS A 7 35.90 50.15 30.91
CA LYS A 7 35.09 50.10 29.67
C LYS A 7 35.70 49.23 28.55
N GLY A 8 37.03 49.13 28.47
CA GLY A 8 37.73 48.35 27.42
C GLY A 8 37.54 46.84 27.56
N ASN A 9 37.58 46.31 28.79
CA ASN A 9 37.40 44.88 29.05
C ASN A 9 35.97 44.41 28.75
N ILE A 10 34.96 45.26 29.00
CA ILE A 10 33.57 44.94 28.71
C ILE A 10 33.36 44.78 27.20
N SER A 11 33.94 45.66 26.38
CA SER A 11 33.85 45.56 24.91
C SER A 11 34.48 44.27 24.38
N ILE A 12 35.63 43.86 24.91
CA ILE A 12 36.32 42.63 24.49
C ILE A 12 35.46 41.40 24.84
N ILE A 13 34.96 41.32 26.08
CA ILE A 13 34.10 40.22 26.52
C ILE A 13 32.81 40.17 25.69
N LEU A 14 32.20 41.33 25.40
CA LEU A 14 31.01 41.43 24.56
C LEU A 14 31.27 40.92 23.14
N CYS A 15 32.39 41.31 22.52
CA CYS A 15 32.76 40.82 21.19
C CYS A 15 32.93 39.29 21.18
N ILE A 16 33.57 38.72 22.20
CA ILE A 16 33.75 37.27 22.31
C ILE A 16 32.41 36.56 22.47
N ILE A 17 31.51 37.09 23.30
CA ILE A 17 30.16 36.51 23.50
C ILE A 17 29.34 36.57 22.22
N ILE A 18 29.34 37.71 21.52
CA ILE A 18 28.62 37.87 20.25
C ILE A 18 29.19 36.92 19.19
N ALA A 19 30.51 36.81 19.08
CA ALA A 19 31.17 35.88 18.18
C ALA A 19 30.81 34.42 18.51
N ALA A 20 30.80 34.05 19.81
CA ALA A 20 30.38 32.73 20.26
C ALA A 20 28.91 32.45 19.91
N LEU A 21 28.01 33.41 20.16
CA LEU A 21 26.59 33.29 19.82
C LEU A 21 26.41 33.09 18.30
N PHE A 22 27.07 33.89 17.47
CA PHE A 22 27.01 33.70 16.02
C PHE A 22 27.59 32.34 15.59
N GLY A 23 28.70 31.91 16.19
CA GLY A 23 29.28 30.59 15.95
C GLY A 23 28.30 29.44 16.24
N PHE A 24 27.58 29.50 17.37
CA PHE A 24 26.56 28.52 17.68
C PHE A 24 25.37 28.59 16.73
N THR A 25 24.89 29.78 16.35
CA THR A 25 23.78 29.90 15.39
C THR A 25 24.15 29.36 14.01
N ALA A 26 25.35 29.69 13.53
CA ALA A 26 25.91 29.17 12.28
C ALA A 26 25.95 27.63 12.28
N TYR A 27 26.50 27.06 13.36
CA TYR A 27 26.58 25.61 13.54
C TYR A 27 25.21 24.93 13.52
N VAL A 28 24.24 25.49 14.26
CA VAL A 28 22.86 24.97 14.30
C VAL A 28 22.20 25.06 12.93
N ILE A 29 22.40 26.15 12.19
CA ILE A 29 21.82 26.32 10.85
C ILE A 29 22.40 25.29 9.88
N ASP A 30 23.72 25.10 9.85
CA ASP A 30 24.35 24.13 8.94
C ASP A 30 23.93 22.70 9.21
N ILE A 31 23.89 22.28 10.48
CA ILE A 31 23.39 20.95 10.86
C ILE A 31 21.91 20.81 10.53
N GLY A 32 21.12 21.85 10.81
CA GLY A 32 19.69 21.88 10.48
C GLY A 32 19.44 21.67 8.99
N MET A 33 20.22 22.33 8.13
CA MET A 33 20.13 22.14 6.68
C MET A 33 20.48 20.72 6.25
N VAL A 34 21.58 20.15 6.75
CA VAL A 34 21.96 18.76 6.45
C VAL A 34 20.86 17.78 6.89
N TYR A 35 20.29 18.00 8.07
CA TYR A 35 19.24 17.15 8.61
C TYR A 35 17.95 17.22 7.79
N ILE A 36 17.53 18.42 7.40
CA ILE A 36 16.36 18.63 6.54
C ILE A 36 16.56 17.96 5.18
N GLU A 37 17.73 18.14 4.56
CA GLU A 37 18.03 17.53 3.26
C GLU A 37 18.10 16.00 3.34
N ARG A 38 18.54 15.45 4.47
CA ARG A 38 18.50 14.01 4.71
C ARG A 38 17.07 13.48 4.79
N ILE A 39 16.18 14.16 5.52
CA ILE A 39 14.76 13.77 5.59
C ILE A 39 14.11 13.85 4.21
N LYS A 40 14.38 14.92 3.44
CA LYS A 40 13.86 15.03 2.07
C LYS A 40 14.33 13.88 1.18
N LEU A 41 15.62 13.53 1.25
CA LEU A 41 16.17 12.40 0.50
C LEU A 41 15.50 11.07 0.91
N SER A 42 15.39 10.80 2.21
CA SER A 42 14.72 9.60 2.74
C SER A 42 13.28 9.50 2.24
N ASN A 43 12.48 10.55 2.45
CA ASN A 43 11.06 10.55 2.08
C ASN A 43 10.85 10.39 0.55
N ALA A 44 11.73 11.00 -0.24
CA ALA A 44 11.71 10.87 -1.70
C ALA A 44 11.97 9.43 -2.14
N MET A 45 13.01 8.81 -1.59
CA MET A 45 13.36 7.43 -1.90
C MET A 45 12.30 6.45 -1.38
N ASP A 46 11.75 6.67 -0.19
CA ASP A 46 10.69 5.82 0.38
C ASP A 46 9.44 5.84 -0.51
N SER A 47 9.05 7.03 -0.97
CA SER A 47 7.94 7.19 -1.91
C SER A 47 8.22 6.50 -3.24
N ALA A 48 9.44 6.63 -3.76
CA ALA A 48 9.86 5.98 -5.00
C ALA A 48 9.91 4.46 -4.86
N ALA A 49 10.46 3.93 -3.77
CA ALA A 49 10.54 2.49 -3.52
C ALA A 49 9.15 1.87 -3.35
N LEU A 50 8.25 2.53 -2.61
CA LEU A 50 6.86 2.12 -2.48
C LEU A 50 6.14 2.15 -3.83
N ALA A 51 6.26 3.23 -4.60
CA ALA A 51 5.60 3.30 -5.90
C ALA A 51 6.12 2.23 -6.88
N ALA A 52 7.43 1.99 -6.89
CA ALA A 52 8.07 0.99 -7.73
C ALA A 52 7.65 -0.44 -7.36
N VAL A 53 7.60 -0.77 -6.06
CA VAL A 53 7.25 -2.13 -5.62
C VAL A 53 5.83 -2.52 -6.02
N LEU A 54 4.92 -1.53 -6.12
CA LEU A 54 3.55 -1.75 -6.60
C LEU A 54 3.48 -2.17 -8.07
N GLU A 55 4.50 -1.85 -8.88
CA GLU A 55 4.56 -2.18 -10.32
C GLU A 55 5.31 -3.48 -10.61
N LEU A 56 5.94 -4.12 -9.63
CA LEU A 56 6.68 -5.37 -9.83
C LEU A 56 5.88 -6.50 -10.49
N PRO A 57 4.56 -6.68 -10.23
CA PRO A 57 3.77 -7.66 -10.99
C PRO A 57 3.75 -7.41 -12.50
N ASN A 58 3.89 -6.16 -12.93
CA ASN A 58 3.89 -5.73 -14.33
C ASN A 58 5.30 -5.75 -14.96
N GLY A 59 6.33 -6.11 -14.19
CA GLY A 59 7.70 -6.28 -14.65
C GLY A 59 8.66 -5.16 -14.22
N ASP A 60 9.94 -5.49 -14.35
CA ASP A 60 11.04 -4.74 -13.72
C ASP A 60 11.25 -3.36 -14.35
N VAL A 61 11.11 -3.27 -15.68
CA VAL A 61 11.27 -2.02 -16.45
C VAL A 61 10.26 -0.95 -15.99
N LYS A 62 9.00 -1.35 -15.75
CA LYS A 62 7.96 -0.42 -15.31
C LYS A 62 8.18 0.03 -13.87
N ALA A 63 8.62 -0.88 -13.00
CA ALA A 63 8.97 -0.55 -11.62
C ALA A 63 10.13 0.44 -11.55
N GLU A 64 11.17 0.26 -12.35
CA GLU A 64 12.31 1.19 -12.41
C GLU A 64 11.89 2.56 -12.96
N ALA A 65 11.11 2.60 -14.04
CA ALA A 65 10.59 3.85 -14.59
C ALA A 65 9.76 4.65 -13.57
N VAL A 66 8.89 3.97 -12.80
CA VAL A 66 8.09 4.61 -11.74
C VAL A 66 8.95 5.07 -10.56
N ALA A 67 9.98 4.31 -10.18
CA ALA A 67 10.94 4.75 -9.16
C ALA A 67 11.59 6.09 -9.58
N ILE A 68 12.07 6.17 -10.82
CA ILE A 68 12.70 7.37 -11.39
C ILE A 68 11.72 8.55 -11.38
N GLU A 69 10.48 8.34 -11.86
CA GLU A 69 9.44 9.38 -11.88
C GLU A 69 9.19 9.96 -10.47
N TYR A 70 9.11 9.11 -9.45
CA TYR A 70 8.88 9.56 -8.08
C TYR A 70 10.10 10.27 -7.48
N LEU A 71 11.32 9.87 -7.83
CA LEU A 71 12.53 10.59 -7.43
C LEU A 71 12.57 12.00 -8.03
N GLU A 72 12.27 12.13 -9.33
CA GLU A 72 12.24 13.40 -10.04
C GLU A 72 11.15 14.34 -9.49
N LYS A 73 9.94 13.83 -9.23
CA LYS A 73 8.86 14.58 -8.57
C LYS A 73 9.26 15.12 -7.20
N ASN A 74 10.19 14.46 -6.52
CA ASN A 74 10.72 14.87 -5.22
C ASN A 74 12.05 15.65 -5.32
N ASN A 75 12.45 16.10 -6.51
CA ASN A 75 13.69 16.84 -6.75
C ASN A 75 14.96 16.08 -6.34
N VAL A 76 14.97 14.77 -6.52
CA VAL A 76 16.16 13.91 -6.38
C VAL A 76 16.62 13.51 -7.77
N ASP A 77 17.90 13.75 -8.07
CA ASP A 77 18.51 13.34 -9.33
C ASP A 77 18.66 11.81 -9.37
N PRO A 78 17.98 11.10 -10.31
CA PRO A 78 18.07 9.65 -10.42
C PRO A 78 19.50 9.15 -10.67
N ASN A 79 20.36 9.95 -11.32
CA ASN A 79 21.75 9.57 -11.59
C ASN A 79 22.62 9.49 -10.32
N LEU A 80 22.17 10.12 -9.23
CA LEU A 80 22.78 10.02 -7.90
C LEU A 80 22.13 8.94 -7.05
N THR A 81 21.29 8.11 -7.66
CA THR A 81 20.63 6.98 -7.01
C THR A 81 20.97 5.67 -7.70
N LYS A 82 20.87 4.57 -6.96
CA LYS A 82 20.98 3.21 -7.47
C LYS A 82 19.72 2.47 -7.09
N ILE A 83 18.95 2.06 -8.09
CA ILE A 83 17.75 1.24 -7.92
C ILE A 83 18.15 -0.21 -8.18
N THR A 84 17.75 -1.12 -7.30
CA THR A 84 18.03 -2.56 -7.41
C THR A 84 16.76 -3.34 -7.12
N ILE A 85 16.29 -4.11 -8.09
CA ILE A 85 15.15 -5.00 -7.94
C ILE A 85 15.68 -6.39 -7.57
N SER A 86 15.08 -7.02 -6.56
CA SER A 86 15.48 -8.38 -6.15
C SER A 86 15.12 -9.43 -7.19
N GLU A 87 15.92 -10.50 -7.28
CA GLU A 87 15.71 -11.63 -8.21
C GLU A 87 14.34 -12.30 -8.04
N ASP A 88 13.83 -12.37 -6.80
CA ASP A 88 12.50 -12.92 -6.48
C ASP A 88 11.33 -12.00 -6.90
N LYS A 89 11.63 -10.79 -7.39
CA LYS A 89 10.67 -9.75 -7.77
C LYS A 89 9.69 -9.38 -6.65
N LYS A 90 10.14 -9.46 -5.39
CA LYS A 90 9.36 -9.08 -4.21
C LYS A 90 9.89 -7.85 -3.48
N SER A 91 10.99 -7.25 -3.92
CA SER A 91 11.53 -6.05 -3.30
C SER A 91 12.24 -5.10 -4.25
N VAL A 92 12.20 -3.81 -3.89
CA VAL A 92 12.95 -2.73 -4.54
C VAL A 92 13.83 -2.08 -3.48
N TYR A 93 15.12 -1.95 -3.78
CA TYR A 93 16.11 -1.29 -2.95
C TYR A 93 16.62 -0.04 -3.66
N ILE A 94 16.64 1.09 -2.96
CA ILE A 94 17.13 2.36 -3.49
C ILE A 94 18.21 2.89 -2.57
N GLU A 95 19.37 3.21 -3.14
CA GLU A 95 20.46 3.92 -2.47
C GLU A 95 20.61 5.29 -3.11
N GLY A 96 20.64 6.35 -2.30
CA GLY A 96 20.75 7.72 -2.79
C GLY A 96 21.86 8.48 -2.08
N GLN A 97 22.44 9.45 -2.79
CA GLN A 97 23.38 10.39 -2.21
C GLN A 97 23.09 11.82 -2.64
N LYS A 98 23.37 12.78 -1.76
CA LYS A 98 23.21 14.20 -2.05
C LYS A 98 24.30 15.02 -1.38
N ASN A 99 24.90 15.93 -2.14
CA ASN A 99 25.82 16.92 -1.59
C ASN A 99 25.04 18.14 -1.08
N VAL A 100 25.17 18.44 0.21
CA VAL A 100 24.53 19.58 0.86
C VAL A 100 25.59 20.64 1.12
N LYS A 101 25.44 21.80 0.48
CA LYS A 101 26.32 22.95 0.70
C LYS A 101 26.00 23.58 2.05
N HIS A 102 27.04 23.89 2.84
CA HIS A 102 26.88 24.62 4.10
C HIS A 102 26.74 26.11 3.83
N ALA A 103 26.09 26.86 4.70
CA ALA A 103 25.98 28.31 4.60
C ALA A 103 27.13 28.99 5.34
N PHE A 104 27.39 28.61 6.60
CA PHE A 104 28.34 29.31 7.45
C PHE A 104 29.66 28.56 7.61
N ALA A 105 29.65 27.22 7.64
CA ALA A 105 30.84 26.40 7.78
C ALA A 105 31.85 26.59 6.64
N GLN A 106 31.43 27.21 5.52
CA GLN A 106 32.33 27.64 4.45
C GLN A 106 33.43 28.59 4.95
N ILE A 107 33.13 29.44 5.95
CA ILE A 107 34.08 30.41 6.54
C ILE A 107 35.29 29.71 7.17
N ILE A 108 35.09 28.50 7.69
CA ILE A 108 36.15 27.67 8.30
C ILE A 108 36.65 26.57 7.35
N GLY A 109 36.35 26.68 6.04
CA GLY A 109 36.82 25.75 5.01
C GLY A 109 35.97 24.50 4.79
N ILE A 110 34.79 24.39 5.43
CA ILE A 110 33.89 23.25 5.24
C ILE A 110 32.77 23.65 4.28
N GLY A 111 32.98 23.37 2.98
CA GLY A 111 32.08 23.82 1.92
C GLY A 111 30.77 23.02 1.80
N SER A 112 30.80 21.72 2.08
CA SER A 112 29.64 20.83 1.94
C SER A 112 29.79 19.54 2.75
N SER A 113 28.67 18.81 2.90
CA SER A 113 28.63 17.45 3.42
C SER A 113 27.90 16.54 2.44
N ASN A 114 28.41 15.33 2.23
CA ASN A 114 27.71 14.31 1.45
C ASN A 114 26.81 13.49 2.39
N ILE A 115 25.51 13.51 2.14
CA ILE A 115 24.56 12.62 2.82
C ILE A 115 24.31 11.39 1.96
N LYS A 116 24.16 10.25 2.61
CA LYS A 116 23.79 8.99 1.99
C LYS A 116 22.62 8.41 2.73
N ASP A 117 21.73 7.79 1.98
CA ASP A 117 20.58 7.14 2.56
C ASP A 117 20.18 5.92 1.71
N LYS A 118 19.44 5.01 2.32
CA LYS A 118 19.00 3.77 1.68
C LYS A 118 17.60 3.40 2.16
N THR A 119 16.83 2.81 1.26
CA THR A 119 15.49 2.31 1.58
C THR A 119 15.22 1.00 0.84
N LYS A 120 14.34 0.19 1.42
CA LYS A 120 13.85 -1.04 0.82
C LYS A 120 12.33 -1.05 0.92
N ALA A 121 11.65 -1.31 -0.18
CA ALA A 121 10.24 -1.64 -0.18
C ALA A 121 10.06 -3.11 -0.54
N VAL A 122 9.07 -3.76 0.07
CA VAL A 122 8.76 -5.18 -0.14
C VAL A 122 7.28 -5.37 -0.40
N ILE A 123 6.95 -6.36 -1.23
CA ILE A 123 5.60 -6.90 -1.36
C ILE A 123 5.48 -8.22 -0.60
N GLY A 124 4.30 -8.46 -0.05
CA GLY A 124 4.01 -9.71 0.64
C GLY A 124 2.52 -9.88 0.88
N PRO A 125 2.11 -11.01 1.49
CA PRO A 125 0.71 -11.33 1.69
C PRO A 125 -0.01 -10.23 2.50
N ILE A 126 -1.23 -9.91 2.07
CA ILE A 126 -2.09 -8.97 2.81
C ILE A 126 -2.44 -9.57 4.17
N LYS A 127 -2.16 -8.82 5.24
CA LYS A 127 -2.54 -9.16 6.61
C LYS A 127 -3.98 -8.81 6.91
N SER A 128 -4.41 -7.65 6.46
CA SER A 128 -5.73 -7.10 6.76
C SER A 128 -6.16 -6.12 5.70
N VAL A 129 -7.45 -6.07 5.43
CA VAL A 129 -8.08 -5.09 4.54
C VAL A 129 -8.98 -4.22 5.40
N LYS A 130 -8.72 -2.92 5.38
CA LYS A 130 -9.55 -1.90 6.02
C LYS A 130 -10.26 -1.13 4.92
N ASP A 131 -11.57 -0.95 5.07
CA ASP A 131 -12.38 -0.12 4.18
C ASP A 131 -12.32 -0.56 2.70
N GLY A 132 -13.13 -1.56 2.35
CA GLY A 132 -13.22 -2.01 0.95
C GLY A 132 -13.47 -3.50 0.74
N THR A 133 -13.45 -4.32 1.80
CA THR A 133 -13.74 -5.75 1.69
C THR A 133 -15.16 -5.96 1.17
N ARG A 134 -15.31 -6.71 0.08
CA ARG A 134 -16.63 -7.06 -0.45
C ARG A 134 -17.22 -8.24 0.32
N PRO A 135 -18.55 -8.36 0.45
CA PRO A 135 -19.22 -9.36 1.28
C PRO A 135 -19.28 -10.73 0.60
N PHE A 136 -18.20 -11.12 -0.08
CA PHE A 136 -18.02 -12.39 -0.76
C PHE A 136 -16.74 -13.02 -0.25
N ALA A 137 -16.82 -14.23 0.29
CA ALA A 137 -15.65 -15.03 0.60
C ALA A 137 -15.46 -16.11 -0.46
N VAL A 138 -14.21 -16.49 -0.68
CA VAL A 138 -13.83 -17.57 -1.59
C VAL A 138 -13.16 -18.64 -0.76
N GLU A 139 -13.58 -19.90 -0.88
CA GLU A 139 -12.89 -21.02 -0.21
C GLU A 139 -11.47 -21.10 -0.76
N LYS A 140 -10.45 -21.30 0.06
CA LYS A 140 -9.06 -21.34 -0.42
C LYS A 140 -8.86 -22.54 -1.37
N TYR A 141 -8.48 -22.25 -2.61
CA TYR A 141 -8.05 -23.24 -3.59
C TYR A 141 -6.90 -22.71 -4.44
N ASP A 142 -6.21 -23.61 -5.13
CA ASP A 142 -5.15 -23.22 -6.06
C ASP A 142 -5.78 -22.70 -7.36
N PHE A 143 -5.67 -21.39 -7.60
CA PHE A 143 -6.14 -20.74 -8.82
C PHE A 143 -4.99 -20.20 -9.67
N SER A 144 -5.21 -20.17 -10.98
CA SER A 144 -4.32 -19.50 -11.93
C SER A 144 -4.78 -18.06 -12.15
N TYR A 145 -3.84 -17.11 -12.12
CA TYR A 145 -4.14 -15.72 -12.45
C TYR A 145 -4.56 -15.57 -13.90
N GLY A 146 -5.54 -14.69 -14.14
CA GLY A 146 -6.02 -14.37 -15.48
C GLY A 146 -7.00 -15.39 -16.05
N ASP A 147 -7.22 -16.56 -15.44
CA ASP A 147 -8.26 -17.48 -15.88
C ASP A 147 -9.65 -16.96 -15.52
N LEU A 148 -10.61 -17.11 -16.44
CA LEU A 148 -12.00 -16.72 -16.21
C LEU A 148 -12.63 -17.69 -15.20
N VAL A 149 -13.02 -17.15 -14.05
CA VAL A 149 -13.68 -17.88 -12.97
C VAL A 149 -15.11 -17.39 -12.83
N VAL A 150 -16.02 -18.36 -12.69
CA VAL A 150 -17.42 -18.12 -12.33
C VAL A 150 -17.60 -18.46 -10.86
N LEU A 151 -17.74 -17.42 -10.04
CA LEU A 151 -18.14 -17.55 -8.65
C LEU A 151 -19.66 -17.81 -8.64
N LYS A 152 -20.05 -19.08 -8.41
CA LYS A 152 -21.43 -19.54 -8.16
C LYS A 152 -21.57 -20.15 -6.75
N GLU A 153 -22.73 -20.00 -6.12
CA GLU A 153 -23.06 -20.66 -4.85
C GLU A 153 -23.45 -22.13 -5.13
N GLY A 154 -23.01 -23.06 -4.27
CA GLY A 154 -23.30 -24.50 -4.34
C GLY A 154 -24.73 -24.88 -4.73
N ALA A 155 -24.85 -25.92 -5.57
CA ALA A 155 -26.06 -26.75 -5.71
C ALA A 155 -25.69 -28.19 -6.13
N GLY A 156 -25.88 -29.18 -5.24
CA GLY A 156 -25.93 -30.62 -5.53
C GLY A 156 -24.60 -31.34 -5.86
N ASP A 157 -24.62 -32.68 -5.73
CA ASP A 157 -23.50 -33.65 -5.60
C ASP A 157 -22.42 -33.62 -6.71
N GLY A 158 -21.47 -32.69 -6.59
CA GLY A 158 -20.27 -32.70 -7.44
C GLY A 158 -19.37 -31.46 -7.38
N TYR A 159 -19.11 -30.90 -6.19
CA TYR A 159 -18.22 -29.73 -5.96
C TYR A 159 -18.60 -28.48 -6.77
N HIS A 160 -19.50 -27.63 -6.25
CA HIS A 160 -20.20 -26.64 -7.09
C HIS A 160 -20.36 -25.23 -6.51
N GLY A 161 -19.39 -24.72 -5.74
CA GLY A 161 -19.25 -23.28 -5.52
C GLY A 161 -17.99 -22.93 -4.74
N ASN A 162 -17.11 -22.10 -5.33
CA ASN A 162 -15.86 -21.69 -4.66
C ASN A 162 -16.04 -20.38 -3.87
N TYR A 163 -17.28 -19.90 -3.69
CA TYR A 163 -17.55 -18.66 -2.98
C TYR A 163 -18.88 -18.71 -2.22
N GLY A 164 -19.00 -17.81 -1.25
CA GLY A 164 -20.21 -17.61 -0.45
C GLY A 164 -20.36 -16.15 -0.07
N ALA A 165 -21.61 -15.74 0.20
CA ALA A 165 -21.86 -14.47 0.83
C ALA A 165 -21.39 -14.52 2.30
N VAL A 166 -20.83 -13.42 2.81
CA VAL A 166 -20.40 -13.30 4.20
C VAL A 166 -20.96 -12.03 4.84
N ALA A 167 -21.23 -12.13 6.15
CA ALA A 167 -21.76 -11.07 6.97
C ALA A 167 -20.61 -10.19 7.45
N LEU A 168 -20.60 -8.93 7.02
CA LEU A 168 -19.58 -7.95 7.39
C LEU A 168 -20.26 -6.75 8.06
N GLY A 169 -20.03 -6.55 9.36
CA GLY A 169 -20.61 -5.44 10.12
C GLY A 169 -22.11 -5.53 10.40
N GLY A 170 -22.76 -6.64 10.03
CA GLY A 170 -24.19 -6.85 10.19
C GLY A 170 -24.69 -7.90 9.22
N THR A 171 -25.98 -8.22 9.31
CA THR A 171 -26.58 -9.27 8.48
C THR A 171 -27.71 -8.82 7.57
N GLY A 172 -27.96 -9.59 6.51
CA GLY A 172 -29.14 -9.47 5.65
C GLY A 172 -28.92 -8.69 4.37
N ALA A 173 -29.89 -8.79 3.46
CA ALA A 173 -29.73 -8.35 2.06
C ALA A 173 -29.40 -6.86 1.89
N SER A 174 -29.88 -6.00 2.78
CA SER A 174 -29.58 -4.56 2.73
C SER A 174 -28.11 -4.27 3.07
N VAL A 175 -27.58 -4.90 4.12
CA VAL A 175 -26.18 -4.74 4.55
C VAL A 175 -25.24 -5.38 3.51
N PHE A 176 -25.60 -6.56 3.02
CA PHE A 176 -24.88 -7.22 1.93
C PHE A 176 -24.79 -6.31 0.70
N LYS A 177 -25.91 -5.72 0.27
CA LYS A 177 -25.92 -4.82 -0.88
C LYS A 177 -25.01 -3.61 -0.68
N GLU A 178 -25.13 -2.96 0.48
CA GLU A 178 -24.32 -1.79 0.84
C GLU A 178 -22.83 -2.12 0.78
N ASN A 179 -22.40 -3.22 1.42
CA ASN A 179 -21.01 -3.67 1.40
C ASN A 179 -20.56 -4.10 0.00
N ALA A 180 -21.43 -4.64 -0.85
CA ALA A 180 -21.07 -5.04 -2.20
C ALA A 180 -20.79 -3.85 -3.13
N ILE A 181 -21.46 -2.72 -2.90
CA ILE A 181 -21.28 -1.49 -3.69
C ILE A 181 -20.16 -0.63 -3.08
N ASN A 182 -20.27 -0.31 -1.79
CA ASN A 182 -19.40 0.66 -1.12
C ASN A 182 -18.19 0.00 -0.46
N GLY A 183 -18.30 -1.27 -0.08
CA GLY A 183 -17.25 -1.98 0.64
C GLY A 183 -17.52 -1.92 2.13
N TYR A 184 -17.12 -2.97 2.84
CA TYR A 184 -17.21 -2.96 4.28
C TYR A 184 -16.21 -1.97 4.86
N SER A 185 -16.71 -1.00 5.63
CA SER A 185 -15.92 0.09 6.24
C SER A 185 -15.08 -0.34 7.45
N GLY A 186 -15.31 -1.55 7.96
CA GLY A 186 -14.51 -2.13 9.03
C GLY A 186 -13.18 -2.69 8.54
N THR A 187 -12.54 -3.46 9.40
CA THR A 187 -11.30 -4.19 9.08
C THR A 187 -11.56 -5.68 9.14
N VAL A 188 -11.10 -6.40 8.13
CA VAL A 188 -11.03 -7.87 8.13
C VAL A 188 -9.57 -8.26 8.09
N SER A 189 -9.14 -9.14 8.99
CA SER A 189 -7.76 -9.59 9.13
C SER A 189 -7.67 -11.10 8.93
N VAL A 190 -6.50 -11.56 8.46
CA VAL A 190 -6.17 -12.99 8.50
C VAL A 190 -6.16 -13.44 9.96
N GLY A 191 -6.88 -14.52 10.26
CA GLY A 191 -7.13 -15.03 11.60
C GLY A 191 -8.50 -14.66 12.18
N ASP A 192 -9.24 -13.74 11.55
CA ASP A 192 -10.59 -13.41 11.98
C ASP A 192 -11.59 -14.51 11.59
N TYR A 193 -12.63 -14.67 12.40
CA TYR A 193 -13.81 -15.45 12.03
C TYR A 193 -14.90 -14.49 11.54
N ILE A 194 -15.41 -14.75 10.32
CA ILE A 194 -16.53 -14.01 9.73
C ILE A 194 -17.69 -14.96 9.51
N ASP A 195 -18.91 -14.53 9.78
CA ASP A 195 -20.09 -15.37 9.58
C ASP A 195 -20.47 -15.46 8.11
N THR A 196 -20.90 -16.63 7.64
CA THR A 196 -21.54 -16.76 6.33
C THR A 196 -22.90 -16.07 6.29
N GLU A 197 -23.31 -15.63 5.11
CA GLU A 197 -24.66 -15.12 4.87
C GLU A 197 -25.56 -16.18 4.28
N THR A 198 -26.81 -16.15 4.73
CA THR A 198 -27.84 -17.08 4.25
C THR A 198 -28.78 -16.37 3.29
N GLY A 199 -29.13 -17.05 2.20
CA GLY A 199 -30.10 -16.57 1.21
C GLY A 199 -29.43 -16.08 -0.07
N ASN A 200 -30.19 -16.10 -1.17
CA ASN A 200 -29.62 -15.99 -2.51
C ASN A 200 -29.13 -14.58 -2.92
N MET A 201 -29.35 -13.58 -2.06
CA MET A 201 -28.96 -12.16 -2.25
C MET A 201 -29.32 -11.53 -3.61
N THR A 202 -30.35 -12.06 -4.28
CA THR A 202 -30.75 -11.67 -5.63
C THR A 202 -31.16 -10.21 -5.76
N GLY A 203 -31.72 -9.63 -4.70
CA GLY A 203 -32.13 -8.23 -4.67
C GLY A 203 -30.98 -7.24 -4.87
N ALA A 204 -29.73 -7.64 -4.60
CA ALA A 204 -28.56 -6.81 -4.83
C ALA A 204 -27.99 -6.92 -6.26
N CYS A 205 -28.40 -7.94 -7.02
CA CYS A 205 -27.75 -8.29 -8.29
C CYS A 205 -27.80 -7.15 -9.32
N ASN A 206 -28.95 -6.52 -9.51
CA ASN A 206 -29.10 -5.44 -10.49
C ASN A 206 -28.30 -4.19 -10.08
N ASP A 207 -28.31 -3.86 -8.79
CA ASP A 207 -27.60 -2.68 -8.27
C ASP A 207 -26.09 -2.86 -8.39
N ILE A 208 -25.57 -4.04 -8.03
CA ILE A 208 -24.15 -4.38 -8.22
C ILE A 208 -23.78 -4.38 -9.70
N LYS A 209 -24.62 -4.97 -10.56
CA LYS A 209 -24.40 -4.97 -12.02
C LYS A 209 -24.37 -3.55 -12.58
N GLN A 210 -25.27 -2.67 -12.14
CA GLN A 210 -25.28 -1.27 -12.56
C GLN A 210 -24.05 -0.53 -12.06
N TYR A 211 -23.63 -0.78 -10.81
CA TYR A 211 -22.43 -0.20 -10.23
C TYR A 211 -21.19 -0.56 -11.04
N ILE A 212 -20.88 -1.84 -11.25
CA ILE A 212 -19.67 -2.23 -12.01
C ILE A 212 -19.69 -1.75 -13.45
N ASN A 213 -20.87 -1.61 -14.06
CA ASN A 213 -21.03 -1.13 -15.44
C ASN A 213 -21.11 0.40 -15.55
N SER A 214 -21.03 1.13 -14.43
CA SER A 214 -20.84 2.59 -14.45
C SER A 214 -19.41 2.98 -14.85
N GLU A 215 -18.47 2.03 -14.76
CA GLU A 215 -17.12 2.13 -15.32
C GLU A 215 -17.00 1.30 -16.60
N ASN A 216 -16.32 1.87 -17.60
CA ASN A 216 -15.97 1.20 -18.85
C ASN A 216 -14.48 0.80 -18.84
N SER A 217 -14.21 -0.41 -18.35
CA SER A 217 -12.88 -1.01 -18.30
C SER A 217 -12.94 -2.50 -18.65
N THR A 218 -11.79 -3.06 -19.07
CA THR A 218 -11.63 -4.49 -19.35
C THR A 218 -10.52 -5.06 -18.48
N PHE A 219 -10.46 -6.40 -18.38
CA PHE A 219 -9.40 -7.07 -17.64
C PHE A 219 -7.99 -6.68 -18.15
N ASP A 220 -7.84 -6.43 -19.45
CA ASP A 220 -6.56 -6.01 -20.02
C ASP A 220 -6.29 -4.50 -19.90
N ASN A 221 -7.32 -3.71 -19.54
CA ASN A 221 -7.22 -2.25 -19.47
C ASN A 221 -8.17 -1.68 -18.40
N PHE A 222 -7.65 -1.52 -17.19
CA PHE A 222 -8.33 -0.92 -16.05
C PHE A 222 -7.39 0.00 -15.26
N GLN A 223 -7.96 0.97 -14.54
CA GLN A 223 -7.20 1.84 -13.63
C GLN A 223 -7.00 1.17 -12.26
N ARG A 224 -5.97 1.57 -11.52
CA ARG A 224 -5.65 0.99 -10.19
C ARG A 224 -6.78 1.14 -9.16
N ASP A 225 -7.62 2.15 -9.32
CA ASP A 225 -8.79 2.46 -8.49
C ASP A 225 -10.12 1.98 -9.11
N SER A 226 -10.03 1.11 -10.13
CA SER A 226 -11.21 0.55 -10.79
C SER A 226 -12.19 -0.08 -9.80
N ILE A 227 -13.47 0.25 -9.95
CA ILE A 227 -14.56 -0.26 -9.10
C ILE A 227 -14.80 -1.77 -9.29
N ARG A 228 -14.23 -2.33 -10.36
CA ARG A 228 -14.25 -3.76 -10.68
C ARG A 228 -13.18 -4.55 -9.92
N LEU A 229 -12.23 -3.88 -9.27
CA LEU A 229 -11.23 -4.52 -8.42
C LEU A 229 -11.79 -4.79 -7.04
N TRP A 230 -12.10 -6.05 -6.77
CA TRP A 230 -12.64 -6.47 -5.49
C TRP A 230 -11.61 -7.28 -4.71
N THR A 231 -11.38 -6.89 -3.46
CA THR A 231 -10.58 -7.67 -2.52
C THR A 231 -11.50 -8.58 -1.74
N LEU A 232 -11.31 -9.89 -1.90
CA LEU A 232 -12.15 -10.92 -1.32
C LEU A 232 -11.38 -11.68 -0.24
N PRO A 233 -11.96 -11.91 0.96
CA PRO A 233 -11.38 -12.83 1.92
C PRO A 233 -11.35 -14.26 1.35
N LEU A 234 -10.21 -14.90 1.55
CA LEU A 234 -10.08 -16.34 1.38
C LEU A 234 -10.34 -17.01 2.72
N VAL A 235 -11.20 -18.02 2.72
CA VAL A 235 -11.56 -18.75 3.94
C VAL A 235 -11.16 -20.21 3.87
N ASP A 236 -11.02 -20.84 5.04
CA ASP A 236 -10.64 -22.24 5.17
C ASP A 236 -11.68 -23.21 4.59
N THR A 237 -12.96 -22.92 4.77
CA THR A 237 -14.08 -23.69 4.23
C THR A 237 -15.31 -22.82 4.03
N LEU A 238 -16.11 -23.13 3.01
CA LEU A 238 -17.48 -22.61 2.85
C LEU A 238 -18.55 -23.69 2.99
N VAL A 239 -18.13 -24.93 3.28
CA VAL A 239 -19.03 -26.06 3.50
C VAL A 239 -19.57 -25.98 4.93
N VAL A 240 -20.56 -25.10 5.14
CA VAL A 240 -21.20 -24.87 6.44
C VAL A 240 -22.72 -24.83 6.31
N ASP A 241 -23.42 -25.34 7.33
CA ASP A 241 -24.88 -25.33 7.38
C ASP A 241 -25.43 -24.05 7.99
N GLY A 242 -26.11 -23.25 7.17
CA GLY A 242 -26.69 -21.97 7.56
C GLY A 242 -25.64 -20.90 7.80
N ARG A 243 -25.92 -20.01 8.75
CA ARG A 243 -24.99 -18.95 9.17
C ARG A 243 -24.00 -19.51 10.18
N LYS A 244 -22.73 -19.59 9.80
CA LYS A 244 -21.64 -20.09 10.65
C LYS A 244 -20.37 -19.27 10.46
N PRO A 245 -19.53 -19.15 11.50
CA PRO A 245 -18.23 -18.52 11.39
C PRO A 245 -17.30 -19.37 10.52
N VAL A 246 -16.58 -18.71 9.62
CA VAL A 246 -15.52 -19.28 8.79
C VAL A 246 -14.22 -18.48 8.99
N LEU A 247 -13.07 -19.14 8.96
CA LEU A 247 -11.78 -18.53 9.29
C LEU A 247 -11.20 -17.86 8.06
N VAL A 248 -10.84 -16.58 8.17
CA VAL A 248 -10.10 -15.86 7.13
C VAL A 248 -8.64 -16.33 7.14
N VAL A 249 -8.21 -16.98 6.07
CA VAL A 249 -6.85 -17.52 5.89
C VAL A 249 -5.99 -16.71 4.95
N GLY A 250 -6.57 -15.72 4.27
CA GLY A 250 -5.86 -14.85 3.33
C GLY A 250 -6.81 -13.93 2.58
N PHE A 251 -6.29 -13.30 1.53
CA PHE A 251 -7.05 -12.47 0.61
C PHE A 251 -6.68 -12.77 -0.83
N ALA A 252 -7.60 -12.49 -1.74
CA ALA A 252 -7.40 -12.53 -3.17
C ALA A 252 -7.93 -11.24 -3.83
N GLN A 253 -7.28 -10.79 -4.90
CA GLN A 253 -7.80 -9.70 -5.72
C GLN A 253 -8.51 -10.28 -6.94
N PHE A 254 -9.73 -9.82 -7.19
CA PHE A 254 -10.59 -10.30 -8.26
C PHE A 254 -11.08 -9.14 -9.12
N TYR A 255 -10.86 -9.22 -10.43
CA TYR A 255 -11.42 -8.29 -11.40
C TYR A 255 -12.80 -8.80 -11.83
N VAL A 256 -13.86 -8.07 -11.50
CA VAL A 256 -15.24 -8.43 -11.82
C VAL A 256 -15.59 -8.01 -13.23
N GLU A 257 -15.79 -8.98 -14.11
CA GLU A 257 -16.23 -8.75 -15.49
C GLU A 257 -17.76 -8.63 -15.59
N ASN A 258 -18.49 -9.48 -14.87
CA ASN A 258 -19.94 -9.52 -14.96
C ASN A 258 -20.60 -9.99 -13.66
N VAL A 259 -21.81 -9.49 -13.42
CA VAL A 259 -22.70 -9.95 -12.35
C VAL A 259 -24.07 -10.23 -12.95
N ALA A 260 -24.61 -11.42 -12.69
CA ALA A 260 -25.86 -11.88 -13.27
C ALA A 260 -26.72 -12.58 -12.22
N ASN A 261 -28.04 -12.55 -12.44
CA ASN A 261 -28.98 -13.38 -11.71
C ASN A 261 -29.26 -14.63 -12.55
N LYS A 262 -28.84 -15.80 -12.09
CA LYS A 262 -29.13 -17.08 -12.72
C LYS A 262 -29.91 -17.95 -11.75
N SER A 263 -31.09 -18.39 -12.16
CA SER A 263 -31.97 -19.25 -11.36
C SER A 263 -32.28 -18.71 -9.96
N GLY A 264 -32.39 -17.38 -9.82
CA GLY A 264 -32.67 -16.76 -8.53
C GLY A 264 -31.48 -16.79 -7.58
N LYS A 265 -30.25 -16.82 -8.10
CA LYS A 265 -28.99 -16.65 -7.36
C LYS A 265 -28.10 -15.62 -8.04
N ILE A 266 -27.36 -14.85 -7.26
CA ILE A 266 -26.30 -13.99 -7.79
C ILE A 266 -25.14 -14.86 -8.28
N GLU A 267 -24.60 -14.54 -9.44
CA GLU A 267 -23.41 -15.15 -10.01
C GLU A 267 -22.43 -14.03 -10.39
N VAL A 268 -21.19 -14.14 -9.94
CA VAL A 268 -20.13 -13.16 -10.24
C VAL A 268 -19.10 -13.83 -11.13
N THR A 269 -18.83 -13.26 -12.29
CA THR A 269 -17.82 -13.76 -13.23
C THR A 269 -16.68 -12.76 -13.33
N GLY A 270 -15.45 -13.25 -13.35
CA GLY A 270 -14.26 -12.41 -13.38
C GLY A 270 -12.98 -13.22 -13.35
N ARG A 271 -11.86 -12.57 -13.03
CA ARG A 271 -10.53 -13.21 -13.03
C ARG A 271 -9.79 -12.86 -11.76
N PHE A 272 -9.09 -13.83 -11.18
CA PHE A 272 -8.11 -13.53 -10.14
C PHE A 272 -6.93 -12.82 -10.76
N ILE A 273 -6.44 -11.79 -10.09
CA ILE A 273 -5.41 -10.91 -10.64
C ILE A 273 -4.23 -10.82 -9.69
N LYS A 274 -3.02 -10.78 -10.25
CA LYS A 274 -1.82 -10.47 -9.47
C LYS A 274 -1.77 -8.97 -9.27
N TYR A 275 -2.12 -8.52 -8.08
CA TYR A 275 -2.25 -7.10 -7.77
C TYR A 275 -1.65 -6.77 -6.42
N VAL A 276 -1.05 -5.58 -6.32
CA VAL A 276 -0.54 -5.04 -5.07
C VAL A 276 -1.45 -3.92 -4.62
N SER A 277 -2.19 -4.13 -3.53
CA SER A 277 -3.03 -3.13 -2.89
C SER A 277 -2.26 -2.33 -1.84
N ASN A 278 -2.80 -1.18 -1.44
CA ASN A 278 -2.30 -0.46 -0.29
C ASN A 278 -2.88 -1.08 1.00
N SER A 279 -2.33 -2.23 1.41
CA SER A 279 -2.81 -2.97 2.59
C SER A 279 -1.63 -3.43 3.46
N PRO A 280 -1.81 -3.48 4.80
CA PRO A 280 -0.79 -4.00 5.70
C PRO A 280 -0.28 -5.38 5.30
N VAL A 281 1.04 -5.59 5.39
CA VAL A 281 1.72 -6.82 4.96
C VAL A 281 2.33 -7.58 6.13
N ASP A 282 2.11 -8.89 6.14
CA ASP A 282 2.77 -9.82 7.05
C ASP A 282 3.50 -10.91 6.26
N LEU A 283 4.84 -10.90 6.35
CA LEU A 283 5.70 -11.82 5.59
C LEU A 283 5.73 -13.23 6.19
N SER A 284 5.12 -13.44 7.37
CA SER A 284 4.99 -14.76 7.99
C SER A 284 3.74 -15.51 7.50
N LEU A 285 2.81 -14.82 6.83
CA LEU A 285 1.62 -15.44 6.28
C LEU A 285 1.92 -16.23 5.01
N ASN A 286 1.04 -17.19 4.72
CA ASN A 286 1.09 -17.91 3.45
C ASN A 286 0.77 -16.97 2.29
N ASP A 287 1.44 -17.17 1.17
CA ASP A 287 1.11 -16.46 -0.07
C ASP A 287 -0.21 -16.99 -0.61
N THR A 288 -1.25 -16.16 -0.53
CA THR A 288 -2.59 -16.47 -1.05
C THR A 288 -2.95 -15.66 -2.29
N GLY A 289 -1.96 -14.97 -2.86
CA GLY A 289 -2.07 -14.34 -4.16
C GLY A 289 -2.63 -12.91 -4.19
N ALA A 290 -2.95 -12.30 -3.05
CA ALA A 290 -3.09 -10.85 -2.93
C ALA A 290 -1.91 -10.28 -2.14
N TYR A 291 -1.33 -9.19 -2.67
CA TYR A 291 -0.15 -8.58 -2.11
C TYR A 291 -0.45 -7.18 -1.58
N GLY A 292 0.16 -6.82 -0.46
CA GLY A 292 0.34 -5.43 -0.05
C GLY A 292 1.79 -4.99 -0.25
N ALA A 293 2.05 -3.72 0.00
CA ALA A 293 3.41 -3.16 0.01
C ALA A 293 3.74 -2.52 1.35
N LYS A 294 5.00 -2.61 1.78
CA LYS A 294 5.52 -1.83 2.91
C LYS A 294 7.00 -1.48 2.74
N LEU A 295 7.43 -0.44 3.43
CA LEU A 295 8.85 -0.20 3.67
C LEU A 295 9.40 -1.27 4.62
N SER A 296 10.60 -1.73 4.33
CA SER A 296 11.43 -2.59 5.17
C SER A 296 12.67 -1.81 5.55
N GLN A 297 13.04 -1.90 6.82
CA GLN A 297 14.37 -1.48 7.28
C GLN A 297 15.46 -2.39 6.70
#